data_AF-A0A1F6DBK3-F1
#
_entry.id   AF-A0A1F6DBK3-F1
#
_cell.length_a   1.000
_cell.length_b   1.000
_cell.length_c   1.000
_cell.angle_alpha   90.00
_cell.angle_beta   90.00
_cell.angle_gamma   90.00
#
_symmetry.space_group_name_H-M   'P 1'
#
loop_
_entity.id
_entity.type
_entity.pdbx_description
1 polymer ?
#
loop_
_entity_poly.entity_id
_entity_poly.type
_entity_poly.pdbx_seq_one_letter_code
_entity_poly.pdbx_strand_id
1 'polypeptide(L)'
;MWTLKSGERVVDRHNSHLHGDVAALLPAALAEIESGGKQFLVASHDFGRVIGETICVATAAGDEIVYAQRPRRAGLTRFVKNRAPEPCSALVAILMKARDEADTYVLVSAFVGHRPEPEPWDKNATANSRAFWDSHALVWGSEPVVPGTETSVCPW
;
A
#
# COMPACT_ATOMS: atom_id res chain seq x y z
N MET A 1 -9.94 -16.12 10.31
CA MET A 1 -10.27 -16.57 8.94
C MET A 1 -11.34 -15.64 8.41
N TRP A 2 -11.12 -15.02 7.25
CA TRP A 2 -12.01 -13.99 6.71
C TRP A 2 -12.63 -14.46 5.39
N THR A 3 -13.61 -13.71 4.89
CA THR A 3 -14.35 -14.02 3.67
C THR A 3 -14.58 -12.74 2.88
N LEU A 4 -14.41 -12.81 1.55
CA LEU A 4 -14.74 -11.74 0.63
C LEU A 4 -16.24 -11.62 0.42
N LYS A 5 -16.73 -10.47 -0.06
CA LYS A 5 -18.13 -10.29 -0.46
C LYS A 5 -18.58 -11.33 -1.48
N SER A 6 -17.68 -11.71 -2.38
CA SER A 6 -17.90 -12.72 -3.42
C SER A 6 -17.83 -14.17 -2.91
N GLY A 7 -17.58 -14.39 -1.61
CA GLY A 7 -17.67 -15.70 -0.95
C GLY A 7 -16.35 -16.44 -0.80
N GLU A 8 -15.27 -15.99 -1.44
CA GLU A 8 -13.95 -16.64 -1.31
C GLU A 8 -13.35 -16.42 0.07
N ARG A 9 -12.63 -17.44 0.53
CA ARG A 9 -11.92 -17.40 1.80
C ARG A 9 -10.68 -16.53 1.69
N VAL A 10 -10.38 -15.78 2.75
CA VAL A 10 -9.10 -15.07 2.89
C VAL A 10 -8.35 -15.63 4.08
N VAL A 11 -7.14 -16.12 3.81
CA VAL A 11 -6.21 -16.63 4.81
C VAL A 11 -5.07 -15.65 5.01
N ASP A 12 -4.67 -15.49 6.26
CA ASP A 12 -3.46 -14.76 6.61
C ASP A 12 -2.28 -15.73 6.48
N ARG A 13 -1.26 -15.38 5.68
CA ARG A 13 -0.03 -16.17 5.63
C ARG A 13 0.83 -15.85 6.84
N HIS A 14 1.67 -16.80 7.24
CA HIS A 14 2.81 -16.50 8.10
C HIS A 14 3.66 -15.40 7.42
N ASN A 15 3.83 -14.24 8.06
CA ASN A 15 4.47 -13.01 7.54
C ASN A 15 3.66 -12.13 6.56
N SER A 16 2.34 -11.98 6.70
CA SER A 16 1.66 -10.86 6.03
C SER A 16 2.16 -9.52 6.56
N HIS A 17 2.34 -8.55 5.64
CA HIS A 17 2.73 -7.20 6.04
C HIS A 17 1.48 -6.43 6.48
N LEU A 18 1.19 -6.47 7.78
CA LEU A 18 0.11 -5.68 8.39
C LEU A 18 0.74 -4.43 9.03
N HIS A 19 0.31 -3.25 8.61
CA HIS A 19 0.82 -1.99 9.15
C HIS A 19 -0.04 -1.49 10.32
N GLY A 20 0.39 -1.64 11.58
CA GLY A 20 -0.38 -1.21 12.75
C GLY A 20 -1.60 -2.11 13.04
N ASP A 21 -2.65 -1.56 13.66
CA ASP A 21 -3.81 -2.32 14.17
C ASP A 21 -4.87 -2.68 13.09
N VAL A 22 -4.48 -2.74 11.82
CA VAL A 22 -5.41 -3.01 10.69
C VAL A 22 -6.12 -4.36 10.79
N ALA A 23 -5.57 -5.30 11.55
CA ALA A 23 -6.13 -6.64 11.72
C ALA A 23 -7.59 -6.61 12.22
N ALA A 24 -7.93 -5.65 13.08
CA ALA A 24 -9.30 -5.50 13.60
C ALA A 24 -10.30 -4.99 12.55
N LEU A 25 -9.81 -4.30 11.51
CA LEU A 25 -10.61 -3.70 10.45
C LEU A 25 -10.80 -4.62 9.24
N LEU A 26 -9.89 -5.58 9.05
CA LEU A 26 -9.90 -6.53 7.94
C LEU A 26 -11.23 -7.27 7.76
N PRO A 27 -11.91 -7.81 8.80
CA PRO A 27 -13.18 -8.49 8.60
C PRO A 27 -14.23 -7.63 7.89
N ALA A 28 -14.38 -6.37 8.32
CA ALA A 28 -15.34 -5.44 7.76
C ALA A 28 -14.95 -5.00 6.35
N ALA A 29 -13.67 -4.66 6.13
CA ALA A 29 -13.19 -4.26 4.81
C ALA A 29 -13.29 -5.39 3.78
N LEU A 30 -12.88 -6.61 4.14
CA LEU A 30 -12.90 -7.77 3.24
C LEU A 30 -14.33 -8.18 2.87
N ALA A 31 -15.29 -8.05 3.78
CA ALA A 31 -16.70 -8.35 3.54
C ALA A 31 -17.35 -7.47 2.47
N GLU A 32 -16.73 -6.35 2.10
CA GLU A 32 -17.21 -5.42 1.06
C GLU A 32 -16.45 -5.56 -0.27
N ILE A 33 -15.42 -6.41 -0.32
CA ILE A 33 -14.56 -6.57 -1.50
C ILE A 33 -15.05 -7.72 -2.36
N GLU A 34 -15.32 -7.44 -3.63
CA GLU A 34 -15.61 -8.44 -4.67
C GLU A 34 -14.33 -8.76 -5.46
N SER A 35 -14.01 -10.05 -5.60
CA SER A 35 -12.74 -10.48 -6.19
C SER A 35 -12.71 -10.32 -7.72
N GLY A 36 -13.88 -10.47 -8.37
CA GLY A 36 -14.00 -10.56 -9.83
C GLY A 36 -13.20 -11.71 -10.46
N GLY A 37 -12.83 -12.73 -9.67
CA GLY A 37 -12.01 -13.87 -10.12
C GLY A 37 -10.55 -13.55 -10.44
N LYS A 38 -10.05 -12.37 -10.06
CA LYS A 38 -8.69 -11.90 -10.40
C LYS A 38 -7.61 -12.69 -9.67
N GLN A 39 -6.51 -13.00 -10.35
CA GLN A 39 -5.36 -13.68 -9.72
C GLN A 39 -4.65 -12.81 -8.67
N PHE A 40 -4.65 -11.50 -8.87
CA PHE A 40 -4.09 -10.51 -7.97
C PHE A 40 -5.05 -9.33 -7.84
N LEU A 41 -5.31 -8.90 -6.62
CA LEU A 41 -6.29 -7.88 -6.30
C LEU A 41 -5.69 -6.84 -5.37
N VAL A 42 -5.79 -5.57 -5.76
CA VAL A 42 -5.59 -4.43 -4.87
C VAL A 42 -6.95 -3.78 -4.70
N ALA A 43 -7.55 -3.98 -3.54
CA ALA A 43 -8.89 -3.50 -3.22
C ALA A 43 -8.85 -2.54 -2.04
N SER A 44 -9.75 -1.58 -2.04
CA SER A 44 -9.88 -0.57 -0.98
C SER A 44 -11.30 -0.51 -0.48
N HIS A 45 -11.47 -0.32 0.82
CA HIS A 45 -12.76 -0.03 1.44
C HIS A 45 -12.67 1.27 2.24
N ASP A 46 -13.61 2.19 2.01
CA ASP A 46 -13.74 3.43 2.76
C ASP A 46 -14.80 3.26 3.86
N PHE A 47 -14.39 3.46 5.10
CA PHE A 47 -15.25 3.33 6.27
C PHE A 47 -16.11 4.56 6.53
N GLY A 48 -15.94 5.65 5.77
CA GLY A 48 -16.66 6.92 5.96
C GLY A 48 -16.33 7.64 7.27
N ARG A 49 -15.36 7.14 8.04
CA ARG A 49 -14.84 7.70 9.29
C ARG A 49 -13.33 7.45 9.36
N VAL A 50 -12.60 8.29 10.10
CA VAL A 50 -11.17 8.09 10.33
C VAL A 50 -10.93 6.75 11.05
N ILE A 51 -10.04 5.93 10.48
CA ILE A 51 -9.66 4.62 11.01
C ILE A 51 -8.17 4.50 11.32
N GLY A 52 -7.40 5.54 11.00
CA GLY A 52 -5.96 5.59 11.21
C GLY A 52 -5.35 6.71 10.35
N GLU A 53 -4.08 6.57 10.02
CA GLU A 53 -3.34 7.55 9.22
C GLU A 53 -2.75 6.90 7.98
N THR A 54 -2.68 7.65 6.88
CA THR A 54 -1.91 7.30 5.69
C THR A 54 -0.53 7.95 5.74
N ILE A 55 0.49 7.18 5.42
CA ILE A 55 1.87 7.67 5.27
C ILE A 55 2.18 8.09 3.83
N CYS A 56 1.35 7.71 2.86
CA CYS A 56 1.46 8.16 1.47
C CYS A 56 0.58 9.39 1.32
N VAL A 57 1.22 10.55 1.17
CA VAL A 57 0.56 11.87 1.19
C VAL A 57 0.81 12.60 -0.11
N ALA A 58 -0.14 13.47 -0.49
CA ALA A 58 0.06 14.39 -1.58
C ALA A 58 1.16 15.41 -1.23
N THR A 59 1.97 15.74 -2.24
CA THR A 59 3.05 16.72 -2.13
C THR A 59 2.81 17.92 -3.04
N ALA A 60 3.31 19.07 -2.63
CA ALA A 60 3.21 20.33 -3.36
C ALA A 60 4.59 20.98 -3.58
N ALA A 61 4.60 22.09 -4.32
CA ALA A 61 5.80 22.91 -4.44
C ALA A 61 6.24 23.41 -3.05
N GLY A 62 7.53 23.24 -2.74
CA GLY A 62 8.11 23.58 -1.43
C GLY A 62 8.26 22.40 -0.47
N ASP A 63 7.76 21.22 -0.82
CA ASP A 63 8.03 20.00 -0.05
C ASP A 63 9.47 19.53 -0.21
N GLU A 64 10.05 19.06 0.89
CA GLU A 64 11.42 18.56 0.96
C GLU A 64 11.47 17.09 0.55
N ILE A 65 11.66 16.86 -0.74
CA ILE A 65 11.68 15.52 -1.33
C ILE A 65 13.06 14.88 -1.20
N VAL A 66 13.06 13.59 -0.83
CA VAL A 66 14.24 12.72 -0.85
C VAL A 66 13.86 11.36 -1.41
N TYR A 67 14.74 10.75 -2.17
CA TYR A 67 14.60 9.39 -2.68
C TYR A 67 15.52 8.49 -1.88
N ALA A 68 15.02 7.34 -1.42
CA ALA A 68 15.80 6.37 -0.67
C ALA A 68 15.31 4.94 -0.94
N GLN A 69 16.19 3.97 -0.84
CA GLN A 69 15.82 2.57 -1.02
C GLN A 69 15.17 2.04 0.25
N ARG A 70 14.01 1.40 0.14
CA ARG A 70 13.43 0.62 1.24
C ARG A 70 14.03 -0.79 1.27
N PRO A 71 14.20 -1.43 2.44
CA PRO A 71 14.68 -2.80 2.52
C PRO A 71 13.90 -3.76 1.61
N ARG A 72 14.63 -4.59 0.86
CA ARG A 72 14.06 -5.57 -0.10
C ARG A 72 13.28 -4.96 -1.27
N ARG A 73 13.49 -3.68 -1.59
CA ARG A 73 13.02 -3.04 -2.83
C ARG A 73 14.18 -2.81 -3.79
N ALA A 74 13.94 -2.91 -5.10
CA ALA A 74 15.00 -2.84 -6.11
C ALA A 74 15.40 -1.39 -6.47
N GLY A 75 14.46 -0.45 -6.37
CA GLY A 75 14.70 0.96 -6.66
C GLY A 75 14.42 1.88 -5.48
N LEU A 76 14.61 3.18 -5.72
CA LEU A 76 14.37 4.21 -4.71
C LEU A 76 12.89 4.59 -4.67
N THR A 77 12.38 4.74 -3.45
CA THR A 77 11.06 5.29 -3.16
C THR A 77 11.16 6.78 -2.91
N ARG A 78 10.17 7.53 -3.35
CA ARG A 78 10.06 8.97 -3.07
C ARG A 78 9.48 9.20 -1.68
N PHE A 79 10.16 10.02 -0.90
CA PHE A 79 9.76 10.45 0.44
C PHE A 79 9.68 11.97 0.57
N VAL A 80 8.97 12.44 1.59
CA VAL A 80 8.87 13.85 1.95
C VAL A 80 9.22 14.05 3.43
N LYS A 81 10.13 14.99 3.73
CA LYS A 81 10.68 15.20 5.08
C LYS A 81 9.86 16.15 5.96
N ASN A 82 9.20 17.12 5.36
CA ASN A 82 8.50 18.21 6.04
C ASN A 82 6.97 18.04 6.01
N ARG A 83 6.49 16.79 6.02
CA ARG A 83 5.07 16.42 6.09
C ARG A 83 4.87 15.37 7.19
N ALA A 84 3.64 15.21 7.64
CA ALA A 84 3.23 14.22 8.63
C ALA A 84 2.19 13.27 8.03
N PRO A 85 2.00 12.06 8.59
CA PRO A 85 0.90 11.18 8.20
C PRO A 85 -0.44 11.89 8.36
N GLU A 86 -1.41 11.53 7.50
CA GLU A 86 -2.71 12.21 7.44
C GLU A 86 -3.85 11.28 7.87
N PRO A 87 -4.86 11.77 8.62
CA PRO A 87 -6.04 10.98 8.95
C PRO A 87 -6.71 10.40 7.69
N CYS A 88 -7.02 9.11 7.71
CA CYS A 88 -7.59 8.41 6.56
C CYS A 88 -8.74 7.48 6.98
N SER A 89 -9.75 7.41 6.12
CA SER A 89 -10.93 6.55 6.29
C SER A 89 -10.85 5.26 5.47
N ALA A 90 -9.84 5.11 4.62
CA ALA A 90 -9.72 3.99 3.70
C ALA A 90 -8.68 2.96 4.17
N LEU A 91 -8.98 1.69 3.93
CA LEU A 91 -8.09 0.55 4.10
C LEU A 91 -7.84 -0.07 2.74
N VAL A 92 -6.57 -0.34 2.40
CA VAL A 92 -6.17 -1.10 1.22
C VAL A 92 -5.76 -2.51 1.63
N ALA A 93 -6.33 -3.51 0.96
CA ALA A 93 -5.94 -4.90 1.08
C ALA A 93 -5.39 -5.38 -0.27
N ILE A 94 -4.21 -6.00 -0.22
CA ILE A 94 -3.56 -6.65 -1.37
C ILE A 94 -3.70 -8.15 -1.20
N LEU A 95 -4.41 -8.78 -2.12
CA LEU A 95 -4.73 -10.21 -2.10
C LEU A 95 -4.17 -10.91 -3.33
N MET A 96 -3.77 -12.16 -3.17
CA MET A 96 -3.34 -13.03 -4.26
C MET A 96 -4.07 -14.36 -4.17
N LYS A 97 -4.60 -14.86 -5.29
CA LYS A 97 -5.30 -16.14 -5.31
C LYS A 97 -4.33 -17.27 -4.94
N ALA A 98 -4.75 -18.17 -4.06
CA ALA A 98 -3.98 -19.35 -3.70
C ALA A 98 -3.85 -20.26 -4.94
N ARG A 99 -2.65 -20.83 -5.15
CA ARG A 99 -2.40 -21.73 -6.28
C ARG A 99 -2.99 -23.12 -6.05
N ASP A 100 -2.96 -23.56 -4.79
CA ASP A 100 -3.24 -24.95 -4.42
C ASP A 100 -4.61 -25.14 -3.74
N GLU A 101 -5.35 -24.04 -3.51
CA GLU A 101 -6.67 -24.07 -2.87
C GLU A 101 -7.65 -23.22 -3.68
N ALA A 102 -8.66 -23.88 -4.26
CA ALA A 102 -9.73 -23.19 -4.95
C ALA A 102 -10.46 -22.22 -4.00
N ASP A 103 -10.96 -21.12 -4.56
CA ASP A 103 -11.77 -20.11 -3.85
C ASP A 103 -11.13 -19.57 -2.57
N THR A 104 -9.79 -19.49 -2.58
CA THR A 104 -9.01 -18.95 -1.48
C THR A 104 -8.05 -17.86 -1.98
N TYR A 105 -7.99 -16.77 -1.24
CA TYR A 105 -7.01 -15.71 -1.38
C TYR A 105 -6.09 -15.67 -0.17
N VAL A 106 -4.82 -15.39 -0.43
CA VAL A 106 -3.81 -15.10 0.58
C VAL A 106 -3.70 -13.59 0.73
N LEU A 107 -3.81 -13.10 1.97
CA LEU A 107 -3.50 -11.71 2.28
C LEU A 107 -1.99 -11.47 2.10
N VAL A 108 -1.63 -10.54 1.22
CA VAL A 108 -0.23 -10.18 0.96
C VAL A 108 0.21 -9.03 1.86
N SER A 109 -0.64 -7.99 1.92
CA SER A 109 -0.42 -6.78 2.70
C SER A 109 -1.75 -6.08 3.00
N ALA A 110 -1.83 -5.35 4.10
CA ALA A 110 -2.91 -4.42 4.37
C ALA A 110 -2.41 -3.18 5.13
N PHE A 111 -2.96 -2.02 4.77
CA PHE A 111 -2.59 -0.73 5.37
C PHE A 111 -3.73 0.28 5.28
N VAL A 112 -3.71 1.26 6.17
CA VAL A 112 -4.58 2.44 6.10
C VAL A 112 -4.03 3.40 5.04
N GLY A 113 -4.89 3.85 4.13
CA GLY A 113 -4.53 4.73 3.04
C GLY A 113 -5.38 4.51 1.80
N HIS A 114 -5.02 5.25 0.76
CA HIS A 114 -5.59 5.08 -0.57
C HIS A 114 -4.73 4.15 -1.41
N ARG A 115 -5.32 3.54 -2.44
CA ARG A 115 -4.59 2.67 -3.36
C ARG A 115 -3.46 3.45 -4.04
N PRO A 116 -2.18 3.10 -3.80
CA PRO A 116 -1.08 3.74 -4.50
C PRO A 116 -0.91 3.13 -5.90
N GLU A 117 -0.30 3.89 -6.82
CA GLU A 117 0.27 3.32 -8.03
C GLU A 117 1.58 2.57 -7.72
N PRO A 118 1.93 1.53 -8.50
CA PRO A 118 3.26 0.92 -8.40
C PRO A 118 4.36 1.97 -8.58
N GLU A 119 5.50 1.79 -7.89
CA GLU A 119 6.64 2.69 -8.02
C GLU A 119 7.20 2.66 -9.46
N PRO A 120 7.76 3.77 -9.99
CA PRO A 120 8.14 3.83 -11.41
C PRO A 120 9.24 2.84 -11.82
N TRP A 121 10.02 2.33 -10.86
CA TRP A 121 11.03 1.30 -11.09
C TRP A 121 10.47 -0.13 -11.02
N ASP A 122 9.25 -0.32 -10.51
CA ASP A 122 8.65 -1.65 -10.36
C ASP A 122 8.31 -2.23 -11.75
N LYS A 123 8.51 -3.54 -11.93
CA LYS A 123 8.18 -4.23 -13.18
C LYS A 123 6.71 -4.13 -13.59
N ASN A 124 5.82 -3.81 -12.64
CA ASN A 124 4.39 -3.61 -12.85
C ASN A 124 4.01 -2.12 -12.96
N ALA A 125 4.98 -1.21 -13.10
CA ALA A 125 4.71 0.21 -13.30
C ALA A 125 3.76 0.43 -14.49
N THR A 126 2.83 1.37 -14.31
CA THR A 126 1.83 1.73 -15.31
C THR A 126 2.16 3.10 -15.91
N ALA A 127 1.40 3.51 -16.93
CA ALA A 127 1.50 4.87 -17.46
C ALA A 127 1.19 5.95 -16.40
N ASN A 128 0.47 5.60 -15.33
CA ASN A 128 0.11 6.51 -14.24
C ASN A 128 1.13 6.52 -13.09
N SER A 129 2.01 5.52 -13.00
CA SER A 129 2.98 5.39 -11.90
C SER A 129 3.80 6.65 -11.70
N ARG A 130 4.39 7.19 -12.77
CA ARG A 130 5.20 8.41 -12.66
C ARG A 130 4.37 9.61 -12.19
N ALA A 131 3.25 9.88 -12.85
CA ALA A 131 2.39 11.01 -12.51
C ALA A 131 1.89 10.96 -11.05
N PHE A 132 1.57 9.76 -10.56
CA PHE A 132 1.21 9.55 -9.16
C PHE A 132 2.38 9.89 -8.23
N TRP A 133 3.56 9.31 -8.46
CA TRP A 133 4.73 9.53 -7.60
C TRP A 133 5.35 10.93 -7.75
N ASP A 134 5.11 11.65 -8.84
CA ASP A 134 5.45 13.08 -8.96
C ASP A 134 4.65 13.96 -8.00
N SER A 135 3.43 13.53 -7.66
CA SER A 135 2.48 14.26 -6.81
C SER A 135 2.30 13.66 -5.42
N HIS A 136 2.86 12.49 -5.13
CA HIS A 136 2.73 11.79 -3.85
C HIS A 136 4.07 11.27 -3.34
N ALA A 137 4.24 11.20 -2.03
CA ALA A 137 5.43 10.64 -1.40
C ALA A 137 5.07 9.93 -0.09
N LEU A 138 5.95 9.03 0.35
CA LEU A 138 5.87 8.49 1.69
C LEU A 138 6.45 9.48 2.70
N VAL A 139 5.82 9.63 3.86
CA VAL A 139 6.37 10.46 4.94
C VAL A 139 7.70 9.88 5.42
N TRP A 140 8.72 10.74 5.51
CA TRP A 140 10.05 10.35 5.96
C TRP A 140 10.02 9.82 7.40
N GLY A 141 10.75 8.74 7.66
CA GLY A 141 10.79 8.11 8.99
C GLY A 141 9.61 7.19 9.30
N SER A 142 8.55 7.18 8.46
CA SER A 142 7.42 6.23 8.62
C SER A 142 7.74 4.83 8.10
N GLU A 143 8.80 4.68 7.31
CA GLU A 143 9.27 3.40 6.76
C GLU A 143 10.78 3.29 6.93
N PRO A 144 11.32 2.08 7.12
CA PRO A 144 12.77 1.88 7.14
C PRO A 144 13.36 2.16 5.76
N VAL A 145 14.55 2.77 5.76
CA VAL A 145 15.37 3.02 4.57
C VAL A 145 16.73 2.34 4.72
N VAL A 146 17.37 2.03 3.60
CA VAL A 146 18.75 1.54 3.55
C VAL A 146 19.69 2.75 3.64
N PRO A 147 20.50 2.87 4.71
CA PRO A 147 21.37 4.04 4.89
C PRO A 147 22.38 4.20 3.75
N GLY A 148 22.62 5.43 3.33
CA GLY A 148 23.55 5.78 2.25
C GLY A 148 22.93 5.71 0.85
N THR A 149 21.62 5.42 0.75
CA THR A 149 20.88 5.44 -0.53
C THR A 149 20.11 6.73 -0.76
N GLU A 150 20.12 7.64 0.21
CA GLU A 150 19.40 8.91 0.17
C GLU A 150 19.96 9.85 -0.90
N THR A 151 19.08 10.39 -1.73
CA THR A 151 19.44 11.39 -2.74
C THR A 151 18.29 12.38 -2.97
N SER A 152 18.61 13.62 -3.31
CA SER A 152 17.63 14.61 -3.79
C SER A 152 17.38 14.52 -5.30
N VAL A 153 18.17 13.72 -6.02
CA VAL A 153 18.03 13.56 -7.47
C VAL A 153 17.01 12.46 -7.77
N CYS A 154 16.04 12.83 -8.59
CA CYS A 154 15.04 11.90 -9.08
C CYS A 154 15.68 10.76 -9.92
N PRO A 155 15.44 9.48 -9.59
CA PRO A 155 16.10 8.35 -10.24
C PRO A 155 15.39 7.84 -11.50
N TRP A 156 14.23 8.41 -11.84
CA TRP A 156 13.41 8.01 -12.98
C TRP A 156 13.12 9.19 -13.88
#